data_AF-A0A7G8T8H5-F1
#
_entry.id   AF-A0A7G8T8H5-F1
#
_cell.length_a   1.000
_cell.length_b   1.000
_cell.length_c   1.000
_cell.angle_alpha   90.00
_cell.angle_beta   90.00
_cell.angle_gamma   90.00
#
_symmetry.space_group_name_H-M   'P 1'
#
loop_
_entity.id
_entity.type
_entity.pdbx_description
1 polymer ?
#
loop_
_entity_poly.entity_id
_entity_poly.type
_entity_poly.pdbx_seq_one_letter_code
_entity_poly.pdbx_strand_id
1 'polypeptide(L)'
;MIISLRSLSYENLKKQLVPEDKIVIISCDTCVKACGIGGSAMMSKLADMLVADGYHVLGKDLISIGCTVNLVEKHRNDIKKKDMYDAATVVIPLICQDGLEGVEYVFKDKKVICIAKTVGIGNFTMDRGAVLTHPFESTGLPENPNGYALSEVAEKLNLYGGFFDEKEFSEKQKEHVTLTINGQKISALKNQNLLTVCMENKIDLPHLCFHDDLTEYGACRLCLVKIKGRKDFAAACCTHVEGGMEVLTEDKELDNCRRVILELLMASGHHNCLTCSKGVPTPMASCELQGLIRQAGIHESRYEESTETKPEDDSSPVIYYDPNKCVLCGRCVRACQEISGLSNLGFVNRGDKTVVAAGFNTEINQSACAACMACVNVCPTGALNEKVVYFSGANWTPSRKYMSL
;
A
#
# COMPACT_ATOMS: atom_id res chain seq x y z
N MET A 1 -6.49 1.72 15.87
CA MET A 1 -6.87 2.13 14.49
C MET A 1 -8.24 2.80 14.54
N ILE A 2 -8.49 3.88 13.79
CA ILE A 2 -9.83 4.49 13.73
C ILE A 2 -10.74 3.61 12.86
N ILE A 3 -11.97 3.36 13.31
CA ILE A 3 -12.97 2.61 12.54
C ILE A 3 -13.95 3.59 11.92
N SER A 4 -14.07 3.53 10.60
CA SER A 4 -15.02 4.34 9.84
C SER A 4 -15.85 3.46 8.92
N LEU A 5 -17.13 3.79 8.80
CA LEU A 5 -18.10 3.13 7.94
C LEU A 5 -18.61 4.12 6.90
N ARG A 6 -19.13 3.63 5.78
CA ARG A 6 -19.68 4.51 4.76
C ARG A 6 -21.03 5.08 5.22
N SER A 7 -21.22 6.39 5.07
CA SER A 7 -22.42 7.12 5.50
C SER A 7 -23.42 7.39 4.38
N LEU A 8 -22.99 7.27 3.11
CA LEU A 8 -23.80 7.58 1.94
C LEU A 8 -23.94 6.37 1.02
N SER A 9 -25.13 6.18 0.44
CA SER A 9 -25.30 5.34 -0.75
C SER A 9 -24.66 5.97 -1.99
N TYR A 10 -24.37 5.17 -3.01
CA TYR A 10 -23.85 5.69 -4.28
C TYR A 10 -24.84 6.66 -4.94
N GLU A 11 -26.13 6.34 -4.90
CA GLU A 11 -27.19 7.23 -5.39
C GLU A 11 -27.25 8.57 -4.62
N ASN A 12 -27.04 8.55 -3.31
CA ASN A 12 -27.02 9.78 -2.51
C ASN A 12 -25.73 10.59 -2.70
N LEU A 13 -24.63 9.95 -3.09
CA LEU A 13 -23.43 10.64 -3.56
C LEU A 13 -23.71 11.36 -4.89
N LYS A 14 -24.32 10.66 -5.87
CA LYS A 14 -24.66 11.25 -7.18
C LYS A 14 -25.62 12.41 -7.11
N LYS A 15 -26.62 12.39 -6.21
CA LYS A 15 -27.52 13.53 -5.97
C LYS A 15 -26.79 14.80 -5.53
N GLN A 16 -25.56 14.67 -5.03
CA GLN A 16 -24.72 15.79 -4.66
C GLN A 16 -23.74 16.19 -5.78
N LEU A 17 -23.83 15.64 -6.98
CA LEU A 17 -22.98 15.98 -8.11
C LEU A 17 -23.81 16.58 -9.26
N VAL A 18 -23.18 17.43 -10.07
CA VAL A 18 -23.73 17.90 -11.35
C VAL A 18 -22.81 17.47 -12.51
N PRO A 19 -23.32 17.33 -13.75
CA PRO A 19 -22.52 16.85 -14.88
C PRO A 19 -21.26 17.68 -15.17
N GLU A 20 -21.28 18.98 -14.86
CA GLU A 20 -20.16 19.90 -15.06
C GLU A 20 -19.08 19.78 -13.97
N ASP A 21 -19.33 18.99 -12.90
CA ASP A 21 -18.38 18.84 -11.82
C ASP A 21 -17.09 18.16 -12.30
N LYS A 22 -15.97 18.79 -11.95
CA LYS A 22 -14.63 18.26 -12.18
C LYS A 22 -14.14 17.64 -10.88
N ILE A 23 -14.15 16.32 -10.83
CA ILE A 23 -14.02 15.55 -9.59
C ILE A 23 -12.57 15.12 -9.37
N VAL A 24 -12.06 15.35 -8.17
CA VAL A 24 -10.85 14.69 -7.68
C VAL A 24 -11.22 13.80 -6.50
N ILE A 25 -10.75 12.56 -6.52
CA ILE A 25 -10.97 11.61 -5.43
C ILE A 25 -9.68 11.55 -4.62
N ILE A 26 -9.80 11.81 -3.32
CA ILE A 26 -8.69 11.70 -2.37
C ILE A 26 -8.94 10.45 -1.53
N SER A 27 -7.90 9.70 -1.20
CA SER A 27 -8.02 8.58 -0.28
C SER A 27 -6.84 8.51 0.68
N CYS A 28 -7.03 7.81 1.80
CA CYS A 28 -5.97 7.46 2.75
C CYS A 28 -5.71 5.95 2.73
N ASP A 29 -4.47 5.49 2.96
CA ASP A 29 -4.08 4.07 2.87
C ASP A 29 -3.88 3.38 4.23
N THR A 30 -4.13 4.08 5.33
CA THR A 30 -4.01 3.58 6.71
C THR A 30 -5.35 3.01 7.23
N CYS A 31 -6.04 3.69 8.15
CA CYS A 31 -7.17 3.10 8.89
C CYS A 31 -8.37 2.77 7.99
N VAL A 32 -8.70 3.67 7.07
CA VAL A 32 -9.86 3.54 6.18
C VAL A 32 -9.69 2.46 5.12
N LYS A 33 -8.44 2.13 4.73
CA LYS A 33 -8.14 0.98 3.86
C LYS A 33 -8.46 -0.32 4.58
N ALA A 34 -8.07 -0.44 5.84
CA ALA A 34 -8.40 -1.61 6.66
C ALA A 34 -9.91 -1.75 6.93
N CYS A 35 -10.67 -0.66 6.92
CA CYS A 35 -12.13 -0.68 6.96
C CYS A 35 -12.81 -0.96 5.61
N GLY A 36 -12.05 -1.11 4.52
CA GLY A 36 -12.59 -1.39 3.18
C GLY A 36 -13.30 -0.21 2.51
N ILE A 37 -13.08 1.02 2.98
CA ILE A 37 -13.69 2.23 2.40
C ILE A 37 -12.70 3.09 1.59
N GLY A 38 -11.40 2.98 1.89
CA GLY A 38 -10.33 3.74 1.24
C GLY A 38 -9.25 2.84 0.63
N GLY A 39 -8.13 3.46 0.25
CA GLY A 39 -7.03 2.86 -0.51
C GLY A 39 -7.15 3.11 -2.02
N SER A 40 -6.08 2.82 -2.77
CA SER A 40 -6.05 3.06 -4.22
C SER A 40 -7.10 2.27 -4.98
N ALA A 41 -7.40 1.04 -4.54
CA ALA A 41 -8.38 0.16 -5.15
C ALA A 41 -9.79 0.77 -5.08
N MET A 42 -10.21 1.20 -3.89
CA MET A 42 -11.52 1.84 -3.69
C MET A 42 -11.62 3.19 -4.42
N MET A 43 -10.53 3.96 -4.42
CA MET A 43 -10.43 5.21 -5.17
C MET A 43 -10.59 4.99 -6.69
N SER A 44 -9.94 3.96 -7.23
CA SER A 44 -10.05 3.59 -8.64
C SER A 44 -11.44 3.07 -8.97
N LYS A 45 -12.03 2.25 -8.09
CA LYS A 45 -13.39 1.74 -8.24
C LYS A 45 -14.42 2.87 -8.30
N LEU A 46 -14.34 3.85 -7.38
CA LEU A 46 -15.24 5.00 -7.42
C LEU A 46 -15.04 5.86 -8.67
N ALA A 47 -13.79 6.06 -9.12
CA ALA A 47 -13.52 6.78 -10.36
C ALA A 47 -14.20 6.10 -11.55
N ASP A 48 -14.03 4.78 -11.69
CA ASP A 48 -14.65 4.00 -12.77
C ASP A 48 -16.19 4.10 -12.74
N MET A 49 -16.80 4.01 -11.55
CA MET A 49 -18.25 4.15 -11.38
C MET A 49 -18.76 5.52 -11.81
N LEU A 50 -18.08 6.59 -11.38
CA LEU A 50 -18.45 7.98 -11.73
C LEU A 50 -18.28 8.25 -13.23
N VAL A 51 -17.18 7.80 -13.82
CA VAL A 51 -16.92 7.96 -15.27
C VAL A 51 -17.98 7.23 -16.09
N ALA A 52 -18.36 6.03 -15.69
CA ALA A 52 -19.35 5.24 -16.42
C ALA A 52 -20.77 5.81 -16.28
N ASP A 53 -21.07 6.55 -15.21
CA ASP A 53 -22.28 7.38 -15.07
C ASP A 53 -22.19 8.76 -15.77
N GLY A 54 -21.08 9.05 -16.47
CA GLY A 54 -20.91 10.25 -17.28
C GLY A 54 -20.29 11.46 -16.56
N TYR A 55 -19.79 11.29 -15.34
CA TYR A 55 -19.11 12.35 -14.59
C TYR A 55 -17.64 12.50 -15.00
N HIS A 56 -17.10 13.71 -14.84
CA HIS A 56 -15.72 14.01 -15.20
C HIS A 56 -14.76 13.88 -14.00
N VAL A 57 -14.07 12.74 -13.91
CA VAL A 57 -13.02 12.53 -12.91
C VAL A 57 -11.67 13.00 -13.46
N LEU A 58 -11.15 14.10 -12.91
CA LEU A 58 -9.84 14.67 -13.28
C LEU A 58 -8.67 13.80 -12.82
N GLY A 59 -8.80 13.19 -11.65
CA GLY A 59 -7.76 12.34 -11.12
C GLY A 59 -8.02 11.86 -9.70
N LYS A 60 -6.98 11.21 -9.18
CA LYS A 60 -7.00 10.41 -7.96
C LYS A 60 -5.73 10.73 -7.18
N ASP A 61 -5.84 10.89 -5.86
CA ASP A 61 -4.68 11.15 -5.00
C ASP A 61 -4.74 10.32 -3.71
N LEU A 62 -3.71 9.50 -3.50
CA LEU A 62 -3.57 8.69 -2.29
C LEU A 62 -2.62 9.41 -1.33
N ILE A 63 -3.13 9.78 -0.14
CA ILE A 63 -2.39 10.46 0.91
C ILE A 63 -2.12 9.47 2.04
N SER A 64 -0.87 9.26 2.45
CA SER A 64 -0.57 8.22 3.46
C SER A 64 -1.30 8.40 4.80
N ILE A 65 -1.48 9.66 5.24
CA ILE A 65 -2.20 10.00 6.47
C ILE A 65 -3.06 11.24 6.21
N GLY A 66 -4.30 11.02 5.76
CA GLY A 66 -5.24 12.10 5.43
C GLY A 66 -5.61 13.00 6.62
N CYS A 67 -5.48 12.52 7.86
CA CYS A 67 -5.69 13.33 9.08
C CYS A 67 -4.50 14.21 9.48
N THR A 68 -3.42 14.22 8.69
CA THR A 68 -2.32 15.18 8.87
C THR A 68 -2.49 16.34 7.90
N VAL A 69 -3.03 17.48 8.37
CA VAL A 69 -3.33 18.67 7.56
C VAL A 69 -2.11 19.12 6.73
N ASN A 70 -0.93 19.19 7.34
CA ASN A 70 0.31 19.56 6.65
C ASN A 70 0.64 18.65 5.45
N LEU A 71 0.25 17.38 5.51
CA LEU A 71 0.46 16.43 4.41
C LEU A 71 -0.54 16.70 3.28
N VAL A 72 -1.81 16.96 3.62
CA VAL A 72 -2.85 17.35 2.67
C VAL A 72 -2.48 18.65 1.95
N GLU A 73 -1.94 19.65 2.68
CA GLU A 73 -1.44 20.89 2.10
C GLU A 73 -0.29 20.66 1.12
N LYS A 74 0.65 19.78 1.45
CA LYS A 74 1.75 19.43 0.55
C LYS A 74 1.26 18.77 -0.73
N HIS A 75 0.30 17.86 -0.63
CA HIS A 75 -0.32 17.23 -1.80
C HIS A 75 -1.04 18.24 -2.70
N ARG A 76 -1.81 19.17 -2.13
CA ARG A 76 -2.46 20.25 -2.89
C ARG A 76 -1.45 21.09 -3.66
N ASN A 77 -0.31 21.40 -3.05
CA ASN A 77 0.71 22.30 -3.58
C ASN A 77 1.82 21.58 -4.38
N ASP A 78 1.76 20.26 -4.53
CA ASP A 78 2.70 19.49 -5.35
C ASP A 78 2.59 19.95 -6.81
N ILE A 79 3.74 20.31 -7.41
CA ILE A 79 3.85 20.80 -8.79
C ILE A 79 3.14 19.86 -9.78
N LYS A 80 3.20 18.54 -9.56
CA LYS A 80 2.59 17.55 -10.45
C LYS A 80 1.07 17.43 -10.31
N LYS A 81 0.52 17.85 -9.17
CA LYS A 81 -0.89 17.68 -8.80
C LYS A 81 -1.66 19.00 -8.77
N LYS A 82 -0.95 20.12 -8.68
CA LYS A 82 -1.52 21.46 -8.52
C LYS A 82 -2.52 21.79 -9.63
N ASP A 83 -2.18 21.53 -10.89
CA ASP A 83 -3.07 21.84 -12.02
C ASP A 83 -4.38 21.03 -11.95
N MET A 84 -4.31 19.78 -11.52
CA MET A 84 -5.49 18.92 -11.30
C MET A 84 -6.36 19.49 -10.18
N TYR A 85 -5.77 19.88 -9.05
CA TYR A 85 -6.51 20.44 -7.91
C TYR A 85 -7.08 21.84 -8.19
N ASP A 86 -6.35 22.67 -8.93
CA ASP A 86 -6.82 24.00 -9.34
C ASP A 86 -8.04 23.90 -10.26
N ALA A 87 -8.03 22.93 -11.18
CA ALA A 87 -9.13 22.67 -12.09
C ALA A 87 -10.34 21.99 -11.44
N ALA A 88 -10.18 21.34 -10.29
CA ALA A 88 -11.25 20.62 -9.61
C ALA A 88 -12.34 21.57 -9.08
N THR A 89 -13.61 21.14 -9.15
CA THR A 89 -14.74 21.80 -8.49
C THR A 89 -15.21 21.02 -7.26
N VAL A 90 -15.04 19.69 -7.28
CA VAL A 90 -15.46 18.78 -6.21
C VAL A 90 -14.30 17.89 -5.78
N VAL A 91 -14.17 17.72 -4.46
CA VAL A 91 -13.27 16.75 -3.84
C VAL A 91 -14.11 15.71 -3.11
N ILE A 92 -13.91 14.43 -3.44
CA ILE A 92 -14.57 13.30 -2.76
C ILE A 92 -13.52 12.56 -1.92
N PRO A 93 -13.42 12.84 -0.62
CA PRO A 93 -12.45 12.17 0.25
C PRO A 93 -12.97 10.82 0.78
N LEU A 94 -12.25 9.74 0.47
CA LEU A 94 -12.36 8.41 1.05
C LEU A 94 -11.47 8.30 2.31
N ILE A 95 -11.74 9.12 3.32
CA ILE A 95 -10.95 9.24 4.55
C ILE A 95 -11.85 9.26 5.79
N CYS A 96 -11.27 9.15 7.00
CA CYS A 96 -12.04 9.23 8.25
C CYS A 96 -12.49 10.67 8.55
N GLN A 97 -13.37 10.87 9.55
CA GLN A 97 -13.85 12.22 9.89
C GLN A 97 -12.73 13.16 10.35
N ASP A 98 -11.76 12.67 11.11
CA ASP A 98 -10.58 13.48 11.48
C ASP A 98 -9.78 13.93 10.23
N GLY A 99 -9.74 13.10 9.19
CA GLY A 99 -9.14 13.46 7.90
C GLY A 99 -9.96 14.48 7.13
N LEU A 100 -11.29 14.38 7.22
CA LEU A 100 -12.22 15.27 6.54
C LEU A 100 -12.00 16.72 6.97
N GLU A 101 -11.86 16.99 8.26
CA GLU A 101 -11.62 18.35 8.78
C GLU A 101 -10.37 18.98 8.13
N GLY A 102 -9.31 18.20 7.97
CA GLY A 102 -8.09 18.62 7.29
C GLY A 102 -8.30 18.89 5.80
N VAL A 103 -9.05 18.03 5.11
CA VAL A 103 -9.40 18.22 3.70
C VAL A 103 -10.30 19.43 3.51
N GLU A 104 -11.30 19.66 4.35
CA GLU A 104 -12.17 20.83 4.29
C GLU A 104 -11.40 22.13 4.56
N TYR A 105 -10.49 22.11 5.53
CA TYR A 105 -9.60 23.24 5.81
C TYR A 105 -8.73 23.59 4.59
N VAL A 106 -8.11 22.59 3.97
CA VAL A 106 -7.24 22.78 2.82
C VAL A 106 -8.06 23.16 1.59
N PHE A 107 -9.14 22.46 1.26
CA PHE A 107 -9.94 22.66 0.05
C PHE A 107 -11.18 23.54 0.28
N LYS A 108 -11.06 24.60 1.08
CA LYS A 108 -12.15 25.54 1.40
C LYS A 108 -12.81 26.21 0.20
N ASP A 109 -12.13 26.26 -0.95
CA ASP A 109 -12.64 26.81 -2.21
C ASP A 109 -13.36 25.77 -3.08
N LYS A 110 -13.41 24.51 -2.65
CA LYS A 110 -14.01 23.40 -3.38
C LYS A 110 -15.21 22.87 -2.60
N LYS A 111 -16.11 22.20 -3.31
CA LYS A 111 -17.16 21.40 -2.68
C LYS A 111 -16.58 20.07 -2.21
N VAL A 112 -16.62 19.80 -0.91
CA VAL A 112 -16.14 18.54 -0.32
C VAL A 112 -17.33 17.65 0.02
N ILE A 113 -17.33 16.40 -0.45
CA ILE A 113 -18.43 15.44 -0.20
C ILE A 113 -17.94 14.30 0.69
N CYS A 114 -18.29 14.36 1.97
CA CYS A 114 -17.96 13.31 2.93
C CYS A 114 -18.76 12.03 2.68
N ILE A 115 -18.07 10.88 2.61
CA ILE A 115 -18.71 9.58 2.43
C ILE A 115 -18.56 8.63 3.63
N ALA A 116 -17.84 9.05 4.68
CA ALA A 116 -17.46 8.20 5.80
C ALA A 116 -17.92 8.81 7.13
N LYS A 117 -18.35 7.95 8.05
CA LYS A 117 -18.64 8.27 9.44
C LYS A 117 -17.75 7.45 10.34
N THR A 118 -17.02 8.11 11.21
CA THR A 118 -16.15 7.49 12.20
C THR A 118 -16.99 7.09 13.40
N VAL A 119 -16.82 5.85 13.84
CA VAL A 119 -17.68 5.21 14.85
C VAL A 119 -16.91 4.78 16.10
N GLY A 120 -15.58 4.89 16.10
CA GLY A 120 -14.76 4.65 17.28
C GLY A 120 -13.36 4.12 16.94
N ILE A 121 -12.76 3.45 17.92
CA ILE A 121 -11.43 2.85 17.83
C ILE A 121 -11.55 1.33 17.80
N GLY A 122 -10.70 0.71 16.98
CA GLY A 122 -10.69 -0.72 16.78
C GLY A 122 -9.31 -1.29 16.53
N ASN A 123 -9.31 -2.61 16.37
CA ASN A 123 -8.14 -3.44 16.10
C ASN A 123 -8.33 -4.19 14.77
N PHE A 124 -7.24 -4.76 14.26
CA PHE A 124 -7.27 -5.65 13.12
C PHE A 124 -7.01 -7.08 13.60
N THR A 125 -7.85 -8.03 13.18
CA THR A 125 -7.67 -9.45 13.46
C THR A 125 -7.48 -10.21 12.15
N MET A 126 -6.68 -11.27 12.17
CA MET A 126 -6.35 -12.04 10.96
C MET A 126 -7.55 -12.79 10.38
N ASP A 127 -8.51 -13.15 11.24
CA ASP A 127 -9.69 -13.95 10.92
C ASP A 127 -10.91 -13.11 10.51
N ARG A 128 -11.09 -11.92 11.12
CA ARG A 128 -12.29 -11.07 10.95
C ARG A 128 -11.97 -9.71 10.33
N GLY A 129 -10.70 -9.38 10.10
CA GLY A 129 -10.28 -8.08 9.61
C GLY A 129 -10.44 -6.98 10.67
N ALA A 130 -10.83 -5.78 10.25
CA ALA A 130 -11.06 -4.67 11.17
C ALA A 130 -12.28 -4.91 12.07
N VAL A 131 -12.11 -4.71 13.39
CA VAL A 131 -13.18 -4.87 14.39
C VAL A 131 -13.24 -3.64 15.31
N LEU A 132 -14.44 -3.22 15.69
CA LEU A 132 -14.66 -2.09 16.60
C LEU A 132 -14.61 -2.53 18.05
N THR A 133 -13.66 -2.04 18.84
CA THR A 133 -13.49 -2.44 20.26
C THR A 133 -13.95 -1.36 21.24
N HIS A 134 -13.74 -0.09 20.90
CA HIS A 134 -14.12 1.06 21.70
C HIS A 134 -15.00 1.99 20.84
N PRO A 135 -16.31 1.73 20.75
CA PRO A 135 -17.26 2.60 20.07
C PRO A 135 -17.29 4.00 20.71
N PHE A 136 -17.52 5.04 19.91
CA PHE A 136 -17.82 6.37 20.46
C PHE A 136 -19.17 6.40 21.16
N GLU A 137 -19.33 7.28 22.15
CA GLU A 137 -20.58 7.44 22.89
C GLU A 137 -21.79 7.67 21.97
N SER A 138 -21.59 8.42 20.87
CA SER A 138 -22.62 8.70 19.86
C SER A 138 -23.17 7.47 19.15
N THR A 139 -22.52 6.30 19.28
CA THR A 139 -22.98 5.04 18.67
C THR A 139 -23.97 4.28 19.55
N GLY A 140 -24.01 4.57 20.86
CA GLY A 140 -24.84 3.82 21.82
C GLY A 140 -24.43 2.35 22.02
N LEU A 141 -23.25 1.94 21.52
CA LEU A 141 -22.70 0.60 21.70
C LEU A 141 -21.78 0.56 22.93
N PRO A 142 -21.86 -0.47 23.78
CA PRO A 142 -20.91 -0.64 24.87
C PRO A 142 -19.53 -1.06 24.34
N GLU A 143 -18.49 -0.89 25.14
CA GLU A 143 -17.16 -1.42 24.81
C GLU A 143 -17.19 -2.95 24.69
N ASN A 144 -16.43 -3.48 23.73
CA ASN A 144 -16.32 -4.90 23.49
C ASN A 144 -14.86 -5.28 23.22
N PRO A 145 -14.16 -5.88 24.20
CA PRO A 145 -12.77 -6.31 24.03
C PRO A 145 -12.57 -7.31 22.87
N ASN A 146 -13.61 -8.11 22.55
CA ASN A 146 -13.57 -9.07 21.46
C ASN A 146 -13.86 -8.45 20.09
N GLY A 147 -14.32 -7.20 20.06
CA GLY A 147 -14.59 -6.42 18.86
C GLY A 147 -15.89 -6.79 18.13
N TYR A 148 -16.62 -5.78 17.67
CA TYR A 148 -17.78 -5.92 16.76
C TYR A 148 -17.31 -6.00 15.31
N ALA A 149 -17.95 -6.86 14.52
CA ALA A 149 -17.76 -6.90 13.07
C ALA A 149 -18.32 -5.63 12.42
N LEU A 150 -17.66 -5.12 11.38
CA LEU A 150 -18.10 -3.88 10.73
C LEU A 150 -19.51 -3.96 10.13
N SER A 151 -19.92 -5.14 9.65
CA SER A 151 -21.27 -5.39 9.16
C SER A 151 -22.33 -5.23 10.27
N GLU A 152 -22.08 -5.79 11.45
CA GLU A 152 -22.97 -5.68 12.61
C GLU A 152 -23.10 -4.22 13.07
N VAL A 153 -21.99 -3.49 13.12
CA VAL A 153 -21.99 -2.06 13.48
C VAL A 153 -22.74 -1.25 12.43
N ALA A 154 -22.55 -1.55 11.14
CA ALA A 154 -23.22 -0.87 10.05
C ALA A 154 -24.75 -1.05 10.13
N GLU A 155 -25.23 -2.27 10.35
CA GLU A 155 -26.66 -2.55 10.52
C GLU A 155 -27.25 -1.78 11.70
N LYS A 156 -26.58 -1.81 12.86
CA LYS A 156 -27.06 -1.12 14.07
C LYS A 156 -27.11 0.40 13.93
N LEU A 157 -26.15 0.99 13.21
CA LEU A 157 -26.04 2.43 13.03
C LEU A 157 -26.73 2.94 11.75
N ASN A 158 -27.37 2.05 10.98
CA ASN A 158 -27.92 2.36 9.66
C ASN A 158 -26.89 3.02 8.73
N LEU A 159 -25.70 2.42 8.69
CA LEU A 159 -24.56 2.78 7.84
C LEU A 159 -24.27 1.63 6.88
N TYR A 160 -23.26 1.81 6.03
CA TYR A 160 -22.84 0.80 5.07
C TYR A 160 -21.49 0.20 5.49
N GLY A 161 -21.48 -1.12 5.70
CA GLY A 161 -20.30 -1.87 6.15
C GLY A 161 -19.29 -2.20 5.05
N GLY A 162 -19.69 -2.02 3.79
CA GLY A 162 -18.84 -2.24 2.63
C GLY A 162 -18.76 -1.01 1.73
N PHE A 163 -17.93 -1.12 0.69
CA PHE A 163 -17.87 -0.11 -0.37
C PHE A 163 -19.18 -0.06 -1.18
N PHE A 164 -19.25 0.78 -2.21
CA PHE A 164 -20.41 0.81 -3.09
C PHE A 164 -20.61 -0.56 -3.78
N ASP A 165 -21.87 -1.01 -3.87
CA ASP A 165 -22.24 -2.38 -4.29
C ASP A 165 -21.88 -2.66 -5.76
N GLU A 166 -21.34 -3.85 -6.04
CA GLU A 166 -20.88 -4.29 -7.38
C GLU A 166 -22.02 -4.63 -8.35
N LYS A 167 -23.21 -4.98 -7.84
CA LYS A 167 -24.30 -5.52 -8.66
C LYS A 167 -24.93 -4.50 -9.62
N GLU A 168 -24.64 -3.20 -9.46
CA GLU A 168 -25.16 -2.14 -10.33
C GLU A 168 -24.19 -1.75 -11.46
N PHE A 169 -22.92 -2.16 -11.39
CA PHE A 169 -21.91 -1.90 -12.42
C PHE A 169 -21.41 -3.20 -13.04
N SER A 170 -22.27 -3.79 -13.87
CA SER A 170 -21.89 -4.88 -14.75
C SER A 170 -20.71 -4.45 -15.64
N GLU A 171 -19.82 -5.41 -15.91
CA GLU A 171 -18.59 -5.44 -16.73
C GLU A 171 -18.68 -4.85 -18.17
N LYS A 172 -19.73 -4.09 -18.48
CA LYS A 172 -20.20 -3.69 -19.82
C LYS A 172 -19.28 -2.76 -20.61
N GLN A 173 -18.18 -2.26 -20.06
CA GLN A 173 -17.29 -1.33 -20.77
C GLN A 173 -15.82 -1.74 -20.80
N LYS A 174 -15.44 -2.87 -20.22
CA LYS A 174 -14.04 -3.31 -20.27
C LYS A 174 -13.89 -4.46 -21.26
N GLU A 175 -13.07 -4.26 -22.30
CA GLU A 175 -12.79 -5.29 -23.29
C GLU A 175 -12.02 -6.43 -22.61
N HIS A 176 -12.67 -7.58 -22.47
CA HIS A 176 -12.01 -8.79 -21.99
C HIS A 176 -11.29 -9.47 -23.15
N VAL A 177 -10.07 -9.94 -22.86
CA VAL A 177 -9.30 -10.76 -23.77
C VAL A 177 -8.97 -12.09 -23.11
N THR A 178 -8.91 -13.14 -23.92
CA THR A 178 -8.51 -14.47 -23.45
C THR A 178 -7.00 -14.63 -23.61
N LEU A 179 -6.34 -15.05 -22.53
CA LEU A 179 -4.95 -15.48 -22.51
C LEU A 179 -4.85 -16.90 -21.96
N THR A 180 -3.72 -17.56 -22.18
CA THR A 180 -3.44 -18.89 -21.65
C THR A 180 -2.26 -18.83 -20.70
N ILE A 181 -2.45 -19.20 -19.44
CA ILE A 181 -1.38 -19.28 -18.43
C ILE A 181 -1.25 -20.74 -17.99
N ASN A 182 -0.07 -21.34 -18.12
CA ASN A 182 0.18 -22.76 -17.79
C ASN A 182 -0.83 -23.73 -18.45
N GLY A 183 -1.25 -23.43 -19.67
CA GLY A 183 -2.26 -24.21 -20.41
C GLY A 183 -3.71 -23.94 -20.01
N GLN A 184 -3.96 -23.14 -18.97
CA GLN A 184 -5.30 -22.74 -18.54
C GLN A 184 -5.73 -21.45 -19.23
N LYS A 185 -6.94 -21.43 -19.82
CA LYS A 185 -7.52 -20.22 -20.41
C LYS A 185 -8.06 -19.31 -19.31
N ILE A 186 -7.59 -18.08 -19.29
CA ILE A 186 -7.99 -17.05 -18.34
C ILE A 186 -8.61 -15.90 -19.12
N SER A 187 -9.69 -15.32 -18.58
CA SER A 187 -10.30 -14.09 -19.07
C SER A 187 -9.79 -12.95 -18.20
N ALA A 188 -9.21 -11.93 -18.81
CA ALA A 188 -8.70 -10.76 -18.10
C ALA A 188 -9.01 -9.49 -18.89
N LEU A 189 -8.90 -8.34 -18.23
CA LEU A 189 -9.08 -7.06 -18.88
C LEU A 189 -7.92 -6.82 -19.85
N LYS A 190 -8.22 -6.28 -21.04
CA LYS A 190 -7.20 -5.85 -21.99
C LYS A 190 -6.30 -4.80 -21.34
N ASN A 191 -4.99 -4.91 -21.54
CA ASN A 191 -3.98 -4.06 -20.90
C ASN A 191 -3.94 -4.13 -19.36
N GLN A 192 -4.53 -5.15 -18.72
CA GLN A 192 -4.32 -5.35 -17.29
C GLN A 192 -2.88 -5.80 -17.03
N ASN A 193 -2.33 -5.46 -15.86
CA ASN A 193 -1.03 -5.96 -15.44
C ASN A 193 -1.06 -7.49 -15.27
N LEU A 194 -0.11 -8.19 -15.89
CA LEU A 194 -0.05 -9.64 -15.91
C LEU A 194 0.14 -10.24 -14.51
N LEU A 195 0.93 -9.61 -13.64
CA LEU A 195 1.13 -10.09 -12.26
C LEU A 195 -0.18 -10.03 -11.46
N THR A 196 -0.93 -8.93 -11.59
CA THR A 196 -2.26 -8.79 -10.95
C THR A 196 -3.21 -9.88 -11.44
N VAL A 197 -3.25 -10.15 -12.75
CA VAL A 197 -4.08 -11.23 -13.33
C VAL A 197 -3.69 -12.60 -12.78
N CYS A 198 -2.39 -12.88 -12.63
CA CYS A 198 -1.93 -14.12 -12.00
C CYS A 198 -2.43 -14.23 -10.55
N MET A 199 -2.28 -13.17 -9.74
CA MET A 199 -2.71 -13.14 -8.34
C MET A 199 -4.23 -13.33 -8.19
N GLU A 200 -5.04 -12.66 -9.01
CA GLU A 200 -6.51 -12.80 -9.04
C GLU A 200 -6.95 -14.24 -9.36
N ASN A 201 -6.16 -14.96 -10.16
CA ASN A 201 -6.41 -16.35 -10.53
C ASN A 201 -5.67 -17.37 -9.64
N LYS A 202 -5.17 -16.94 -8.46
CA LYS A 202 -4.46 -17.78 -7.48
C LYS A 202 -3.17 -18.41 -8.02
N ILE A 203 -2.56 -17.80 -9.02
CA ILE A 203 -1.23 -18.15 -9.53
C ILE A 203 -0.23 -17.27 -8.80
N ASP A 204 0.42 -17.83 -7.78
CA ASP A 204 1.36 -17.10 -6.95
C ASP A 204 2.72 -16.95 -7.66
N LEU A 205 3.06 -15.71 -8.01
CA LEU A 205 4.34 -15.36 -8.60
C LEU A 205 5.17 -14.62 -7.56
N PRO A 206 6.41 -15.06 -7.27
CA PRO A 206 7.24 -14.41 -6.25
C PRO A 206 7.58 -12.98 -6.67
N HIS A 207 7.43 -12.02 -5.75
CA HIS A 207 7.71 -10.61 -6.01
C HIS A 207 8.07 -9.87 -4.71
N LEU A 208 8.94 -8.85 -4.83
CA LEU A 208 9.33 -7.98 -3.70
C LEU A 208 9.25 -6.49 -4.01
N CYS A 209 9.32 -6.09 -5.28
CA CYS A 209 9.24 -4.68 -5.66
C CYS A 209 7.83 -4.24 -6.09
N PHE A 210 6.96 -5.18 -6.46
CA PHE A 210 5.59 -4.88 -6.85
C PHE A 210 4.72 -4.58 -5.61
N HIS A 211 3.83 -3.61 -5.69
CA HIS A 211 2.86 -3.28 -4.65
C HIS A 211 1.68 -2.57 -5.33
N ASP A 212 0.44 -2.95 -5.00
CA ASP A 212 -0.75 -2.50 -5.73
C ASP A 212 -0.95 -0.98 -5.73
N ASP A 213 -0.54 -0.31 -4.64
CA ASP A 213 -0.65 1.16 -4.51
C ASP A 213 0.52 1.92 -5.16
N LEU A 214 1.50 1.26 -5.79
CA LEU A 214 2.69 1.90 -6.36
C LEU A 214 2.84 1.62 -7.86
N THR A 215 3.47 2.56 -8.57
CA THR A 215 3.78 2.41 -10.01
C THR A 215 4.67 1.20 -10.31
N GLU A 216 4.56 0.64 -11.51
CA GLU A 216 5.38 -0.50 -11.95
C GLU A 216 6.88 -0.16 -11.94
N TYR A 217 7.74 -1.12 -11.55
CA TYR A 217 9.18 -0.87 -11.38
C TYR A 217 10.11 -1.98 -11.90
N GLY A 218 9.78 -3.25 -11.67
CA GLY A 218 10.52 -4.37 -12.25
C GLY A 218 11.94 -4.62 -11.72
N ALA A 219 12.32 -4.06 -10.57
CA ALA A 219 13.70 -4.17 -10.05
C ALA A 219 14.08 -5.54 -9.47
N CYS A 220 13.19 -6.22 -8.74
CA CYS A 220 13.57 -7.46 -8.04
C CYS A 220 13.72 -8.69 -8.94
N ARG A 221 13.17 -8.65 -10.16
CA ARG A 221 13.21 -9.75 -11.16
C ARG A 221 12.73 -11.12 -10.66
N LEU A 222 11.90 -11.20 -9.63
CA LEU A 222 11.37 -12.49 -9.15
C LEU A 222 10.15 -12.98 -9.96
N CYS A 223 9.29 -12.05 -10.41
CA CYS A 223 8.06 -12.37 -11.15
C CYS A 223 8.32 -12.65 -12.65
N LEU A 224 9.44 -13.29 -12.98
CA LEU A 224 9.79 -13.64 -14.34
C LEU A 224 8.85 -14.71 -14.90
N VAL A 225 8.45 -14.56 -16.15
CA VAL A 225 7.60 -15.49 -16.88
C VAL A 225 8.13 -15.67 -18.30
N LYS A 226 7.83 -16.83 -18.90
CA LYS A 226 8.08 -17.08 -20.32
C LYS A 226 6.83 -16.77 -21.11
N ILE A 227 6.94 -15.98 -22.17
CA ILE A 227 5.84 -15.67 -23.08
C ILE A 227 6.17 -16.28 -24.44
N LYS A 228 5.24 -17.05 -25.01
CA LYS A 228 5.45 -17.69 -26.30
C LYS A 228 5.79 -16.66 -27.38
N GLY A 229 6.83 -16.95 -28.16
CA GLY A 229 7.36 -16.03 -29.18
C GLY A 229 8.43 -15.06 -28.68
N ARG A 230 8.63 -14.92 -27.36
CA ARG A 230 9.78 -14.19 -26.79
C ARG A 230 10.91 -15.17 -26.44
N LYS A 231 12.16 -14.74 -26.69
CA LYS A 231 13.36 -15.49 -26.29
C LYS A 231 13.73 -15.21 -24.83
N ASP A 232 13.49 -13.98 -24.39
CA ASP A 232 13.89 -13.52 -23.04
C ASP A 232 12.74 -13.67 -22.04
N PHE A 233 13.07 -13.65 -20.74
CA PHE A 233 12.07 -13.62 -19.68
C PHE A 233 11.47 -12.23 -19.51
N ALA A 234 10.15 -12.18 -19.51
CA ALA A 234 9.41 -10.96 -19.20
C ALA A 234 9.18 -10.88 -17.68
N ALA A 235 9.23 -9.68 -17.12
CA ALA A 235 8.71 -9.47 -15.76
C ALA A 235 7.21 -9.26 -15.82
N ALA A 236 6.44 -10.12 -15.14
CA ALA A 236 4.99 -10.04 -15.11
C ALA A 236 4.50 -8.68 -14.59
N CYS A 237 5.19 -8.11 -13.59
CA CYS A 237 4.84 -6.81 -13.01
C CYS A 237 5.00 -5.60 -13.96
N CYS A 238 5.62 -5.77 -15.12
CA CYS A 238 5.75 -4.72 -16.16
C CYS A 238 5.17 -5.18 -17.51
N THR A 239 4.44 -6.30 -17.53
CA THR A 239 3.86 -6.86 -18.74
C THR A 239 2.35 -6.67 -18.68
N HIS A 240 1.78 -6.22 -19.80
CA HIS A 240 0.35 -5.98 -19.92
C HIS A 240 -0.29 -7.09 -20.76
N VAL A 241 -1.52 -7.46 -20.41
CA VAL A 241 -2.25 -8.54 -21.08
C VAL A 241 -2.67 -8.14 -22.49
N GLU A 242 -2.36 -9.03 -23.44
CA GLU A 242 -2.78 -8.96 -24.84
C GLU A 242 -3.59 -10.22 -25.20
N GLY A 243 -4.54 -10.08 -26.13
CA GLY A 243 -5.36 -11.20 -26.57
C GLY A 243 -4.55 -12.29 -27.26
N GLY A 244 -4.76 -13.54 -26.85
CA GLY A 244 -4.03 -14.70 -27.38
C GLY A 244 -2.63 -14.89 -26.78
N MET A 245 -2.26 -14.13 -25.75
CA MET A 245 -0.98 -14.32 -25.05
C MET A 245 -0.91 -15.72 -24.41
N GLU A 246 0.21 -16.42 -24.61
CA GLU A 246 0.51 -17.72 -23.97
C GLU A 246 1.70 -17.54 -23.02
N VAL A 247 1.47 -17.78 -21.73
CA VAL A 247 2.42 -17.54 -20.64
C VAL A 247 2.69 -18.84 -19.87
N LEU A 248 3.95 -19.08 -19.55
CA LEU A 248 4.38 -20.10 -18.60
C LEU A 248 4.98 -19.40 -17.38
N THR A 249 4.43 -19.69 -16.20
CA THR A 249 4.91 -19.13 -14.91
C THR A 249 5.80 -20.10 -14.16
N GLU A 250 5.80 -21.37 -14.54
CA GLU A 250 6.57 -22.45 -13.91
C GLU A 250 7.36 -23.18 -14.99
N ASP A 251 8.66 -23.28 -14.78
CA ASP A 251 9.59 -24.01 -15.63
C ASP A 251 10.92 -24.15 -14.89
N LYS A 252 11.69 -25.22 -15.17
CA LYS A 252 12.97 -25.47 -14.51
C LYS A 252 13.95 -24.29 -14.64
N GLU A 253 13.94 -23.60 -15.78
CA GLU A 253 14.81 -22.46 -16.02
C GLU A 253 14.37 -21.23 -15.21
N LEU A 254 13.06 -20.99 -15.11
CA LEU A 254 12.49 -19.92 -14.28
C LEU A 254 12.81 -20.16 -12.79
N ASP A 255 12.63 -21.39 -12.32
CA ASP A 255 12.88 -21.76 -10.93
C ASP A 255 14.35 -21.61 -10.56
N ASN A 256 15.26 -22.05 -11.44
CA ASN A 256 16.69 -21.85 -11.24
C ASN A 256 17.06 -20.35 -11.21
N CYS A 257 16.50 -19.53 -12.09
CA CYS A 257 16.75 -18.09 -12.11
C CYS A 257 16.23 -17.41 -10.84
N ARG A 258 15.00 -17.72 -10.40
CA ARG A 258 14.43 -17.20 -9.16
C ARG A 258 15.26 -17.60 -7.95
N ARG A 259 15.72 -18.85 -7.90
CA ARG A 259 16.60 -19.33 -6.82
C ARG A 259 17.91 -18.56 -6.78
N VAL A 260 18.57 -18.35 -7.92
CA VAL A 260 19.80 -17.54 -8.00
C VAL A 260 19.55 -16.11 -7.52
N ILE A 261 18.45 -15.48 -7.96
CA ILE A 261 18.09 -14.12 -7.54
C ILE A 261 17.88 -14.07 -6.01
N LEU A 262 17.14 -15.01 -5.43
CA LEU A 262 16.91 -15.05 -3.99
C LEU A 262 18.21 -15.24 -3.20
N GLU A 263 19.11 -16.12 -3.65
CA GLU A 263 20.42 -16.32 -3.03
C GLU A 263 21.30 -15.05 -3.12
N LEU A 264 21.27 -14.32 -4.24
CA LEU A 264 21.97 -13.04 -4.38
C LEU A 264 21.37 -11.95 -3.49
N LEU A 265 20.04 -11.87 -3.39
CA LEU A 265 19.36 -10.93 -2.48
C LEU A 265 19.70 -11.24 -1.02
N MET A 266 19.75 -12.53 -0.65
CA MET A 266 20.19 -12.99 0.66
C MET A 266 21.66 -12.66 0.95
N ALA A 267 22.54 -12.76 -0.05
CA ALA A 267 23.96 -12.42 0.11
C ALA A 267 24.25 -10.90 0.07
N SER A 268 23.33 -10.09 -0.47
CA SER A 268 23.54 -8.65 -0.67
C SER A 268 23.64 -7.80 0.61
N GLY A 269 23.28 -8.37 1.78
CA GLY A 269 23.31 -7.66 3.05
C GLY A 269 23.10 -8.56 4.26
N HIS A 270 22.99 -7.96 5.45
CA HIS A 270 22.96 -8.65 6.74
C HIS A 270 21.55 -9.04 7.18
N HIS A 271 21.10 -10.22 6.74
CA HIS A 271 19.75 -10.71 7.04
C HIS A 271 19.68 -11.57 8.31
N ASN A 272 20.08 -11.01 9.47
CA ASN A 272 19.90 -11.66 10.76
C ASN A 272 18.40 -11.66 11.16
N CYS A 273 17.70 -12.71 10.77
CA CYS A 273 16.26 -12.81 10.97
C CYS A 273 15.83 -13.02 12.43
N LEU A 274 16.73 -13.48 13.32
CA LEU A 274 16.38 -13.80 14.71
C LEU A 274 16.12 -12.55 15.54
N THR A 275 16.85 -11.48 15.27
CA THR A 275 16.70 -10.19 15.96
C THR A 275 15.85 -9.20 15.17
N CYS A 276 15.52 -9.51 13.90
CA CYS A 276 14.74 -8.63 13.05
C CYS A 276 13.28 -8.51 13.53
N SER A 277 12.79 -7.28 13.71
CA SER A 277 11.38 -7.02 14.07
C SER A 277 10.37 -7.56 13.05
N LYS A 278 10.74 -7.63 11.75
CA LYS A 278 9.94 -8.30 10.71
C LYS A 278 10.15 -9.82 10.61
N GLY A 279 11.13 -10.37 11.31
CA GLY A 279 11.41 -11.81 11.34
C GLY A 279 10.41 -12.61 12.19
N VAL A 280 9.69 -11.93 13.10
CA VAL A 280 8.59 -12.49 13.87
C VAL A 280 7.28 -12.21 13.12
N PRO A 281 6.48 -13.23 12.75
CA PRO A 281 5.19 -13.01 12.10
C PRO A 281 4.24 -12.31 13.07
N THR A 282 4.16 -10.99 12.96
CA THR A 282 3.15 -10.17 13.62
C THR A 282 2.18 -9.62 12.56
N PRO A 283 0.95 -9.23 12.93
CA PRO A 283 -0.04 -8.71 11.97
C PRO A 283 0.45 -7.50 11.15
N MET A 284 1.46 -6.77 11.65
CA MET A 284 2.02 -5.56 11.04
C MET A 284 3.40 -5.80 10.42
N ALA A 285 3.98 -6.99 10.57
CA ALA A 285 5.31 -7.29 10.06
C ALA A 285 5.51 -8.78 9.78
N SER A 286 5.60 -9.13 8.50
CA SER A 286 6.19 -10.37 8.01
C SER A 286 7.23 -10.02 6.94
N CYS A 287 8.42 -10.60 7.03
CA CYS A 287 9.46 -10.39 6.03
C CYS A 287 9.13 -11.20 4.76
N GLU A 288 8.73 -10.52 3.68
CA GLU A 288 8.41 -11.14 2.39
C GLU A 288 9.62 -11.89 1.83
N LEU A 289 10.82 -11.31 1.92
CA LEU A 289 12.06 -11.96 1.47
C LEU A 289 12.29 -13.29 2.20
N GLN A 290 12.11 -13.32 3.54
CA GLN A 290 12.26 -14.53 4.32
C GLN A 290 11.22 -15.59 3.92
N GLY A 291 9.98 -15.17 3.65
CA GLY A 291 8.92 -16.04 3.15
C GLY A 291 9.32 -16.73 1.84
N LEU A 292 9.82 -15.95 0.87
CA LEU A 292 10.25 -16.46 -0.42
C LEU A 292 11.47 -17.39 -0.33
N ILE A 293 12.46 -17.08 0.52
CA ILE A 293 13.62 -17.94 0.76
C ILE A 293 13.18 -19.31 1.32
N ARG A 294 12.26 -19.30 2.29
CA ARG A 294 11.70 -20.53 2.87
C ARG A 294 10.91 -21.34 1.85
N GLN A 295 10.05 -20.68 1.06
CA GLN A 295 9.27 -21.31 0.00
C GLN A 295 10.16 -21.96 -1.07
N ALA A 296 11.30 -21.34 -1.38
CA ALA A 296 12.28 -21.86 -2.34
C ALA A 296 13.20 -22.96 -1.76
N GLY A 297 13.08 -23.30 -0.46
CA GLY A 297 13.94 -24.29 0.19
C GLY A 297 15.42 -23.91 0.18
N ILE A 298 15.73 -22.62 0.33
CA ILE A 298 17.11 -22.13 0.41
C ILE A 298 17.49 -22.07 1.89
N HIS A 299 18.47 -22.88 2.29
CA HIS A 299 18.98 -22.90 3.66
C HIS A 299 20.27 -22.08 3.81
N GLU A 300 21.08 -22.05 2.75
CA GLU A 300 22.34 -21.32 2.67
C GLU A 300 22.49 -20.72 1.26
N SER A 301 23.15 -19.57 1.17
CA SER A 301 23.51 -18.97 -0.12
C SER A 301 24.81 -19.58 -0.63
N ARG A 302 24.90 -19.81 -1.94
CA ARG A 302 26.17 -20.18 -2.60
C ARG A 302 27.13 -19.00 -2.75
N TYR A 303 26.65 -17.79 -2.49
CA TYR A 303 27.40 -16.55 -2.62
C TYR A 303 27.81 -16.04 -1.24
N GLU A 304 29.00 -15.47 -1.16
CA GLU A 304 29.49 -14.83 0.06
C GLU A 304 28.65 -13.61 0.40
N GLU A 305 28.33 -13.48 1.68
CA GLU A 305 27.63 -12.31 2.21
C GLU A 305 28.49 -11.04 2.04
N SER A 306 27.84 -9.92 1.78
CA SER A 306 28.53 -8.62 1.73
C SER A 306 29.27 -8.36 3.04
N THR A 307 30.55 -8.00 2.94
CA THR A 307 31.38 -7.63 4.10
C THR A 307 31.23 -6.15 4.48
N GLU A 308 30.53 -5.36 3.67
CA GLU A 308 30.35 -3.94 3.87
C GLU A 308 29.16 -3.66 4.80
N THR A 309 29.45 -3.30 6.04
CA THR A 309 28.44 -2.81 6.98
C THR A 309 28.19 -1.32 6.77
N LYS A 310 26.94 -0.99 6.46
CA LYS A 310 26.44 0.37 6.22
C LYS A 310 25.89 0.96 7.54
N PRO A 311 26.04 2.29 7.76
CA PRO A 311 25.58 2.92 8.99
C PRO A 311 24.06 2.88 9.09
N GLU A 312 23.56 2.44 10.24
CA GLU A 312 22.14 2.48 10.58
C GLU A 312 21.72 3.90 10.97
N ASP A 313 20.46 4.22 10.72
CA ASP A 313 19.85 5.50 11.09
C ASP A 313 18.75 5.26 12.14
N ASP A 314 19.11 5.58 13.39
CA ASP A 314 18.23 5.60 14.56
C ASP A 314 17.83 7.03 14.98
N SER A 315 18.01 8.02 14.10
CA SER A 315 17.86 9.44 14.42
C SER A 315 16.40 9.87 14.63
N SER A 316 15.46 9.21 13.94
CA SER A 316 14.03 9.54 13.97
C SER A 316 13.36 9.02 15.25
N PRO A 317 12.42 9.74 15.86
CA PRO A 317 11.73 9.27 17.07
C PRO A 317 10.79 8.07 16.82
N VAL A 318 10.49 7.75 15.56
CA VAL A 318 9.47 6.77 15.19
C VAL A 318 9.88 5.80 14.08
N ILE A 319 10.90 6.12 13.28
CA ILE A 319 11.41 5.23 12.21
C ILE A 319 12.82 4.79 12.58
N TYR A 320 13.12 3.51 12.36
CA TYR A 320 14.48 2.97 12.37
C TYR A 320 14.80 2.44 10.97
N TYR A 321 15.98 2.81 10.46
CA TYR A 321 16.45 2.40 9.14
C TYR A 321 17.77 1.64 9.22
N ASP A 322 17.73 0.38 8.79
CA ASP A 322 18.90 -0.47 8.61
C ASP A 322 19.13 -0.74 7.10
N PRO A 323 20.09 -0.04 6.47
CA PRO A 323 20.43 -0.26 5.06
C PRO A 323 20.98 -1.65 4.77
N ASN A 324 21.51 -2.36 5.77
CA ASN A 324 22.08 -3.70 5.59
C ASN A 324 21.01 -4.76 5.31
N LYS A 325 19.74 -4.50 5.67
CA LYS A 325 18.60 -5.36 5.36
C LYS A 325 17.89 -4.96 4.06
N CYS A 326 18.38 -3.94 3.34
CA CYS A 326 17.73 -3.40 2.16
C CYS A 326 18.07 -4.19 0.90
N VAL A 327 17.04 -4.62 0.16
CA VAL A 327 17.19 -5.30 -1.14
C VAL A 327 17.01 -4.36 -2.34
N LEU A 328 17.07 -3.05 -2.11
CA LEU A 328 16.96 -2.00 -3.13
C LEU A 328 15.71 -2.13 -4.05
N CYS A 329 14.60 -2.63 -3.50
CA CYS A 329 13.36 -2.85 -4.25
C CYS A 329 12.65 -1.55 -4.69
N GLY A 330 13.03 -0.42 -4.12
CA GLY A 330 12.51 0.91 -4.46
C GLY A 330 11.05 1.18 -4.03
N ARG A 331 10.42 0.27 -3.27
CA ARG A 331 9.05 0.52 -2.75
C ARG A 331 9.01 1.75 -1.85
N CYS A 332 9.98 1.90 -0.94
CA CYS A 332 10.03 3.04 -0.02
C CYS A 332 10.22 4.40 -0.74
N VAL A 333 11.07 4.44 -1.77
CA VAL A 333 11.31 5.64 -2.60
C VAL A 333 10.04 6.03 -3.33
N ARG A 334 9.40 5.07 -4.02
CA ARG A 334 8.11 5.29 -4.70
C ARG A 334 7.01 5.69 -3.72
N ALA A 335 6.85 5.02 -2.59
CA ALA A 335 5.85 5.38 -1.59
C ALA A 335 6.05 6.80 -1.03
N CYS A 336 7.30 7.21 -0.77
CA CYS A 336 7.60 8.56 -0.30
C CYS A 336 7.25 9.64 -1.33
N GLN A 337 7.32 9.31 -2.62
CA GLN A 337 6.95 10.21 -3.71
C GLN A 337 5.44 10.16 -4.02
N GLU A 338 4.89 8.97 -4.21
CA GLU A 338 3.55 8.76 -4.76
C GLU A 338 2.46 8.84 -3.69
N ILE A 339 2.71 8.25 -2.51
CA ILE A 339 1.74 8.17 -1.41
C ILE A 339 1.92 9.34 -0.42
N SER A 340 3.16 9.71 -0.10
CA SER A 340 3.42 10.83 0.83
C SER A 340 3.55 12.18 0.14
N GLY A 341 3.81 12.22 -1.17
CA GLY A 341 4.02 13.47 -1.91
C GLY A 341 5.28 14.26 -1.50
N LEU A 342 6.22 13.66 -0.78
CA LEU A 342 7.39 14.35 -0.21
C LEU A 342 8.66 14.19 -1.05
N SER A 343 8.81 13.04 -1.73
CA SER A 343 10.07 12.68 -2.42
C SER A 343 11.32 12.81 -1.53
N ASN A 344 11.18 12.53 -0.22
CA ASN A 344 12.26 12.67 0.75
C ASN A 344 13.27 11.51 0.69
N LEU A 345 12.89 10.35 0.15
CA LEU A 345 13.77 9.20 -0.02
C LEU A 345 14.20 9.05 -1.48
N GLY A 346 15.46 8.71 -1.71
CA GLY A 346 16.00 8.45 -3.04
C GLY A 346 17.16 7.45 -3.02
N PHE A 347 17.55 6.97 -4.20
CA PHE A 347 18.76 6.16 -4.36
C PHE A 347 19.98 7.07 -4.56
N VAL A 348 21.05 6.82 -3.82
CA VAL A 348 22.35 7.47 -4.00
C VAL A 348 23.41 6.43 -4.32
N ASN A 349 24.55 6.89 -4.85
CA ASN A 349 25.64 6.06 -5.38
C ASN A 349 25.21 5.22 -6.60
N ARG A 350 26.02 4.21 -6.96
CA ARG A 350 25.80 3.31 -8.09
C ARG A 350 26.36 1.92 -7.80
N GLY A 351 25.82 0.91 -8.49
CA GLY A 351 26.28 -0.47 -8.39
C GLY A 351 25.97 -1.08 -7.03
N ASP A 352 26.90 -1.87 -6.52
CA ASP A 352 26.89 -2.48 -5.19
C ASP A 352 26.87 -1.45 -4.03
N LYS A 353 27.36 -0.23 -4.28
CA LYS A 353 27.37 0.87 -3.29
C LYS A 353 26.04 1.63 -3.18
N THR A 354 25.03 1.23 -3.95
CA THR A 354 23.73 1.92 -3.98
C THR A 354 23.03 1.78 -2.63
N VAL A 355 22.56 2.90 -2.08
CA VAL A 355 21.78 2.91 -0.82
C VAL A 355 20.58 3.82 -0.96
N VAL A 356 19.54 3.57 -0.16
CA VAL A 356 18.43 4.51 -0.01
C VAL A 356 18.83 5.55 1.03
N ALA A 357 18.71 6.82 0.69
CA ALA A 357 19.07 7.92 1.55
C ALA A 357 17.92 8.93 1.68
N ALA A 358 17.87 9.62 2.82
CA ALA A 358 16.91 10.68 3.07
C ALA A 358 17.51 12.06 2.73
N GLY A 359 16.68 12.95 2.17
CA GLY A 359 17.07 14.32 1.81
C GLY A 359 18.33 14.37 0.94
N PHE A 360 19.32 15.14 1.36
CA PHE A 360 20.63 15.25 0.72
C PHE A 360 21.65 14.29 1.34
N ASN A 361 21.26 13.01 1.50
CA ASN A 361 22.05 12.00 2.20
C ASN A 361 22.32 12.38 3.67
N THR A 362 21.28 12.89 4.34
CA THR A 362 21.28 13.21 5.77
C THR A 362 20.51 12.14 6.56
N GLU A 363 20.62 12.20 7.88
CA GLU A 363 19.76 11.43 8.78
C GLU A 363 18.27 11.79 8.58
N ILE A 364 17.37 10.83 8.87
CA ILE A 364 15.93 10.99 8.68
C ILE A 364 15.38 12.16 9.50
N ASN A 365 15.85 12.38 10.73
CA ASN A 365 15.38 13.48 11.58
C ASN A 365 15.81 14.88 11.09
N GLN A 366 16.85 14.96 10.28
CA GLN A 366 17.37 16.18 9.66
C GLN A 366 16.79 16.42 8.26
N SER A 367 16.00 15.47 7.76
CA SER A 367 15.36 15.53 6.45
C SER A 367 13.95 16.12 6.50
N ALA A 368 13.31 16.28 5.34
CA ALA A 368 11.92 16.75 5.23
C ALA A 368 10.88 15.65 5.55
N CYS A 369 11.28 14.57 6.20
CA CYS A 369 10.43 13.45 6.55
C CYS A 369 9.24 13.90 7.42
N ALA A 370 8.02 13.61 6.99
CA ALA A 370 6.81 13.90 7.76
C ALA A 370 6.41 12.78 8.74
N ALA A 371 7.27 11.78 8.96
CA ALA A 371 6.98 10.63 9.83
C ALA A 371 5.67 9.88 9.48
N CYS A 372 5.28 9.90 8.20
CA CYS A 372 4.00 9.38 7.73
C CYS A 372 3.92 7.86 7.54
N MET A 373 5.02 7.14 7.82
CA MET A 373 5.13 5.68 7.76
C MET A 373 4.87 4.99 6.41
N ALA A 374 4.59 5.72 5.34
CA ALA A 374 4.36 5.12 4.02
C ALA A 374 5.51 4.19 3.58
N CYS A 375 6.76 4.62 3.81
CA CYS A 375 7.94 3.83 3.45
C CYS A 375 8.14 2.57 4.31
N VAL A 376 7.76 2.61 5.59
CA VAL A 376 7.81 1.49 6.54
C VAL A 376 6.76 0.44 6.17
N ASN A 377 5.54 0.89 5.87
CA ASN A 377 4.40 0.03 5.54
C ASN A 377 4.64 -0.82 4.30
N VAL A 378 5.29 -0.25 3.27
CA VAL A 378 5.54 -0.96 2.00
C VAL A 378 6.85 -1.77 1.98
N CYS A 379 7.71 -1.66 3.00
CA CYS A 379 9.03 -2.29 2.97
C CYS A 379 8.90 -3.83 3.03
N PRO A 380 9.42 -4.59 2.05
CA PRO A 380 9.30 -6.05 2.02
C PRO A 380 10.27 -6.77 2.96
N THR A 381 11.23 -6.04 3.54
CA THR A 381 12.26 -6.56 4.44
C THR A 381 12.25 -5.79 5.76
N GLY A 382 13.20 -6.11 6.65
CA GLY A 382 13.43 -5.34 7.88
C GLY A 382 14.32 -4.12 7.70
N ALA A 383 14.42 -3.53 6.51
CA ALA A 383 15.25 -2.34 6.31
C ALA A 383 14.62 -1.09 6.93
N LEU A 384 13.33 -0.85 6.71
CA LEU A 384 12.59 0.27 7.31
C LEU A 384 11.54 -0.29 8.26
N ASN A 385 11.63 0.13 9.53
CA ASN A 385 10.72 -0.33 10.58
C ASN A 385 10.20 0.83 11.41
N GLU A 386 9.04 0.61 12.02
CA GLU A 386 8.61 1.43 13.15
C GLU A 386 9.51 1.15 14.35
N LYS A 387 9.80 2.19 15.13
CA LYS A 387 10.42 2.02 16.44
C LYS A 387 9.38 1.50 17.41
N VAL A 388 9.38 0.19 17.64
CA VAL A 388 8.48 -0.42 18.63
C VAL A 388 8.87 0.05 20.02
N VAL A 389 7.89 0.62 20.72
CA VAL A 389 8.03 1.11 22.08
C VAL A 389 7.64 -0.02 23.03
N TYR A 390 8.56 -0.43 23.90
CA TYR A 390 8.22 -1.30 25.02
C TYR A 390 8.34 -0.53 26.34
N PHE A 391 7.44 -0.86 27.24
CA PHE A 391 7.55 -0.46 28.64
C PHE A 391 8.48 -1.47 29.33
N SER A 392 9.59 -0.99 29.89
CA SER A 392 10.45 -1.82 30.74
C SER A 392 10.49 -1.25 32.17
N GLY A 393 10.40 -2.13 33.17
CA GLY A 393 10.51 -1.76 34.58
C GLY A 393 10.13 -2.92 35.51
N ALA A 394 10.91 -3.15 36.57
CA ALA A 394 10.63 -4.18 37.57
C ALA A 394 9.44 -3.83 38.49
N ASN A 395 8.94 -2.59 38.46
CA ASN A 395 7.95 -2.06 39.41
C ASN A 395 6.99 -1.04 38.78
N TRP A 396 6.33 -1.39 37.66
CA TRP A 396 5.22 -0.59 37.08
C TRP A 396 5.52 0.89 36.77
N THR A 397 6.79 1.30 36.79
CA THR A 397 7.23 2.61 36.30
C THR A 397 7.49 2.45 34.81
N PRO A 398 6.60 2.94 33.93
CA PRO A 398 6.81 2.84 32.49
C PRO A 398 8.01 3.70 32.09
N SER A 399 9.16 3.08 31.83
CA SER A 399 10.21 3.73 31.06
C SER A 399 9.99 3.41 29.58
N ARG A 400 9.85 4.46 28.76
CA ARG A 400 9.76 4.31 27.30
C ARG A 400 11.14 3.87 26.81
N LYS A 401 11.31 2.58 26.54
CA LYS A 401 12.52 2.09 25.85
C LYS A 401 12.14 1.74 24.43
N TYR A 402 12.83 2.37 23.50
CA TYR A 402 12.87 1.91 22.12
C TYR A 402 13.76 0.68 22.08
N MET A 403 13.37 -0.36 21.34
CA MET A 403 14.33 -1.42 20.99
C MET A 403 15.44 -0.78 20.15
N SER A 404 16.58 -0.50 20.77
CA SER A 404 17.85 -0.47 20.03
C SER A 404 18.12 -1.93 19.66
N LEU A 405 17.94 -2.26 18.38
CA LEU A 405 18.23 -3.60 17.86
C LEU A 405 19.73 -3.90 17.90
#